data_AF-A0A0S8J4C8-F1
#
_entry.id   AF-A0A0S8J4C8-F1
#
_cell.length_a   1.000
_cell.length_b   1.000
_cell.length_c   1.000
_cell.angle_alpha   90.00
_cell.angle_beta   90.00
_cell.angle_gamma   90.00
#
_symmetry.space_group_name_H-M   'P 1'
#
loop_
_entity.id
_entity.type
_entity.pdbx_description
1 polymer ?
#
loop_
_entity_poly.entity_id
_entity_poly.type
_entity_poly.pdbx_seq_one_letter_code
_entity_poly.pdbx_strand_id
1 'polypeptide(L)'
;CSTIYARRNRLGDGLSLMQFYHDNSVIKHGANTAELDIEFQKRIIVGKFVDRERPTFLDSYNDWLKQVLKDKFVPYGGANAH
;
A
#
# COMPACT_ATOMS: atom_id res chain seq x y z
N CYS A 1 -11.14 -9.29 2.76
CA CYS A 1 -12.22 -9.00 1.80
C CYS A 1 -13.36 -8.27 2.52
N SER A 2 -13.80 -7.12 2.01
CA SER A 2 -14.83 -6.27 2.62
C SER A 2 -16.16 -6.99 2.83
N THR A 3 -16.55 -7.86 1.89
CA THR A 3 -17.78 -8.66 1.98
C THR A 3 -17.75 -9.68 3.11
N ILE A 4 -16.59 -10.31 3.36
CA ILE A 4 -16.41 -11.24 4.49
C ILE A 4 -16.46 -10.51 5.83
N TYR A 5 -15.84 -9.32 5.92
CA TYR A 5 -15.88 -8.48 7.12
C TYR A 5 -17.31 -8.01 7.41
N ALA A 6 -18.03 -7.54 6.39
CA ALA A 6 -19.42 -7.11 6.51
C ALA A 6 -20.35 -8.22 6.98
N ARG A 7 -20.22 -9.43 6.40
CA ARG A 7 -21.02 -10.59 6.78
C ARG A 7 -20.74 -11.05 8.21
N ARG A 8 -19.46 -11.05 8.64
CA ARG A 8 -19.07 -11.46 10.01
C ARG A 8 -19.54 -10.47 11.07
N ASN A 9 -19.55 -9.18 10.75
CA ASN A 9 -19.92 -8.12 11.69
C ASN A 9 -21.37 -7.64 11.54
N ARG A 10 -22.19 -8.32 10.71
CA ARG A 10 -23.60 -7.98 10.45
C ARG A 10 -23.80 -6.52 10.01
N LEU A 11 -22.87 -5.98 9.20
CA LEU A 11 -22.84 -4.58 8.78
C LEU A 11 -23.89 -4.22 7.69
N GLY A 12 -24.89 -5.08 7.49
CA GLY A 12 -25.99 -4.85 6.55
C GLY A 12 -25.68 -5.23 5.10
N ASP A 13 -26.51 -4.70 4.19
CA ASP A 13 -26.43 -4.92 2.75
C ASP A 13 -25.27 -4.13 2.11
N GLY A 14 -24.83 -4.54 0.92
CA GLY A 14 -23.70 -3.94 0.21
C GLY A 14 -23.83 -2.43 0.03
N LEU A 15 -25.04 -1.91 -0.16
CA LEU A 15 -25.30 -0.47 -0.27
C LEU A 15 -25.01 0.28 1.05
N SER A 16 -25.42 -0.28 2.19
CA SER A 16 -25.16 0.31 3.50
C SER A 16 -23.67 0.39 3.79
N LEU A 17 -22.91 -0.63 3.36
CA LEU A 17 -21.47 -0.65 3.50
C LEU A 17 -20.78 0.43 2.64
N MET A 18 -21.26 0.66 1.41
CA MET A 18 -20.74 1.74 0.55
C MET A 18 -21.02 3.11 1.15
N GLN A 19 -22.22 3.33 1.69
CA GLN A 19 -22.58 4.56 2.39
C GLN A 19 -21.68 4.77 3.61
N PHE A 20 -21.45 3.73 4.41
CA PHE A 20 -20.53 3.79 5.55
C PHE A 20 -19.11 4.22 5.13
N TYR A 21 -18.54 3.64 4.07
CA TYR A 21 -17.21 4.04 3.60
C TYR A 21 -17.17 5.48 3.10
N HIS A 22 -18.21 5.92 2.39
CA HIS A 22 -18.33 7.30 1.93
C HIS A 22 -18.34 8.28 3.11
N ASP A 23 -19.16 8.02 4.12
CA ASP A 23 -19.39 8.96 5.23
C ASP A 23 -18.29 8.93 6.29
N ASN A 24 -17.56 7.82 6.40
CA ASN A 24 -16.54 7.64 7.44
C ASN A 24 -15.10 7.77 6.94
N SER A 25 -14.88 7.96 5.63
CA SER A 25 -13.53 8.19 5.10
C SER A 25 -13.09 9.64 5.31
N VAL A 26 -11.94 9.84 5.97
CA VAL A 26 -11.34 11.15 6.21
C VAL A 26 -9.98 11.23 5.53
N ILE A 27 -9.83 12.20 4.62
CA ILE A 27 -8.55 12.41 3.93
C ILE A 27 -7.56 13.10 4.87
N LYS A 28 -6.44 12.43 5.17
CA LYS A 28 -5.32 13.00 5.95
C LYS A 28 -3.99 12.46 5.43
N HIS A 29 -3.31 13.28 4.63
CA HIS A 29 -1.96 12.98 4.15
C HIS A 29 -0.92 13.11 5.27
N GLY A 30 0.15 12.31 5.21
CA GLY A 30 1.24 12.35 6.18
C GLY A 30 0.84 11.95 7.61
N ALA A 31 -0.31 11.31 7.79
CA ALA A 31 -0.72 10.82 9.09
C ALA A 31 0.29 9.76 9.61
N ASN A 32 0.63 9.85 10.90
CA ASN A 32 1.55 8.92 11.54
C ASN A 32 1.00 7.49 11.49
N THR A 33 1.69 6.58 10.80
CA THR A 33 1.22 5.21 10.58
C THR A 33 1.04 4.42 11.88
N ALA A 34 1.69 4.82 12.97
CA ALA A 34 1.49 4.20 14.28
C ALA A 34 0.11 4.50 14.90
N GLU A 35 -0.58 5.53 14.43
CA GLU A 35 -1.88 6.00 14.92
C GLU A 35 -3.03 5.71 13.94
N LEU A 36 -2.77 4.98 12.84
CA LEU A 36 -3.71 4.71 11.75
C LEU A 36 -4.44 3.37 11.89
N ASP A 37 -4.80 2.99 13.11
CA ASP A 37 -5.56 1.74 13.30
C ASP A 37 -6.98 1.86 12.72
N ILE A 38 -7.48 0.74 12.16
CA ILE A 38 -8.83 0.66 11.60
C ILE A 38 -9.73 -0.01 12.64
N GLU A 39 -10.35 0.82 13.46
CA GLU A 39 -11.26 0.38 14.51
C GLU A 39 -12.68 0.11 13.97
N PHE A 40 -13.43 -0.74 14.68
CA PHE A 40 -14.81 -1.10 14.30
C PHE A 40 -15.72 0.13 14.29
N GLN A 41 -16.33 0.40 13.13
CA GLN A 41 -17.29 1.49 12.91
C GLN A 41 -16.78 2.91 13.25
N LYS A 42 -15.45 3.11 13.26
CA LYS A 42 -14.86 4.45 13.39
C LYS A 42 -14.45 5.02 12.03
N ARG A 43 -14.03 6.29 12.05
CA ARG A 43 -13.50 7.00 10.88
C ARG A 43 -12.28 6.27 10.32
N ILE A 44 -12.26 6.14 9.01
CA ILE A 44 -11.17 5.52 8.26
C ILE A 44 -10.34 6.65 7.68
N ILE A 45 -9.09 6.76 8.14
CA ILE A 45 -8.19 7.75 7.57
C ILE A 45 -7.67 7.21 6.24
N VAL A 46 -7.78 8.02 5.19
CA VAL A 46 -7.30 7.71 3.83
C VAL A 46 -6.33 8.77 3.35
N GLY A 47 -5.36 8.41 2.52
CA GLY A 47 -4.42 9.36 1.96
C GLY A 47 -3.04 8.77 1.64
N LYS A 48 -2.10 9.67 1.35
CA LYS A 48 -0.68 9.34 1.17
C LYS A 48 -0.01 9.33 2.55
N PHE A 49 0.28 8.15 3.08
CA PHE A 49 0.82 8.01 4.44
C PHE A 49 2.34 8.07 4.51
N VAL A 50 2.99 7.30 3.64
CA VAL A 50 4.46 7.21 3.59
C VAL A 50 4.90 7.61 2.19
N ASP A 51 5.74 8.63 2.13
CA ASP A 51 6.38 9.10 0.92
C ASP A 51 7.89 9.06 1.13
N ARG A 52 8.53 8.01 0.64
CA ARG A 52 9.98 7.85 0.76
C ARG A 52 10.51 7.14 -0.47
N GLU A 53 11.65 7.59 -0.93
CA GLU A 53 12.38 6.90 -1.98
C GLU A 53 12.98 5.61 -1.41
N ARG A 54 12.78 4.53 -2.15
CA ARG A 54 13.37 3.21 -1.88
C ARG A 54 13.83 2.64 -3.21
N PRO A 55 14.92 1.84 -3.20
CA PRO A 55 15.34 1.16 -4.40
C PRO A 55 14.19 0.31 -4.91
N THR A 56 14.00 0.35 -6.22
CA THR A 56 13.05 -0.55 -6.87
C THR A 56 13.53 -1.99 -6.74
N PHE A 57 12.67 -2.93 -7.14
CA PHE A 57 13.09 -4.32 -7.24
C PHE A 57 14.31 -4.48 -8.15
N LEU A 58 14.35 -3.78 -9.29
CA LEU A 58 15.44 -3.87 -10.25
C LEU A 58 16.74 -3.28 -9.71
N ASP A 59 16.66 -2.14 -9.00
CA ASP A 59 17.83 -1.55 -8.36
C ASP A 59 18.43 -2.54 -7.35
N SER A 60 17.58 -3.09 -6.47
CA SER A 60 18.00 -4.06 -5.46
C SER A 60 18.55 -5.36 -6.09
N TYR A 61 17.93 -5.83 -7.17
CA TYR A 61 18.33 -7.02 -7.91
C TYR A 61 19.69 -6.83 -8.60
N ASN A 62 19.87 -5.70 -9.29
CA ASN A 62 21.11 -5.38 -9.98
C ASN A 62 22.25 -5.17 -8.98
N ASP A 63 22.00 -4.48 -7.87
CA ASP A 63 22.99 -4.29 -6.80
C ASP A 63 23.43 -5.64 -6.20
N TRP A 64 22.46 -6.51 -5.91
CA TRP A 64 22.75 -7.84 -5.37
C TRP A 64 23.57 -8.70 -6.34
N LEU A 65 23.14 -8.79 -7.60
CA LEU A 65 23.84 -9.62 -8.58
C LEU A 65 25.19 -9.06 -8.99
N LYS A 66 25.36 -7.75 -8.99
CA LYS A 66 26.69 -7.13 -9.15
C LYS A 66 27.65 -7.59 -8.07
N GLN A 67 27.20 -7.71 -6.81
CA GLN A 67 28.03 -8.20 -5.72
C GLN A 67 28.38 -9.69 -5.88
N VAL A 68 27.40 -10.51 -6.29
CA VAL A 68 27.56 -11.96 -6.39
C VAL A 68 28.37 -12.38 -7.62
N LEU A 69 28.09 -11.79 -8.78
CA LEU A 69 28.63 -12.20 -10.08
C LEU A 69 29.81 -11.34 -10.57
N LYS A 70 30.08 -10.19 -9.92
CA LYS A 70 31.20 -9.27 -10.19
C LYS A 70 31.37 -9.01 -11.68
N ASP A 71 32.53 -9.36 -12.24
CA ASP A 71 32.93 -9.07 -13.62
C ASP A 71 32.05 -9.75 -14.69
N LYS A 72 31.24 -10.73 -14.30
CA LYS A 72 30.31 -11.43 -15.21
C LYS A 72 28.91 -10.84 -15.20
N PHE A 73 28.64 -9.85 -14.35
CA PHE A 73 27.32 -9.27 -14.23
C PHE A 73 27.03 -8.24 -15.32
N VAL A 74 25.89 -8.40 -16.01
CA VAL A 74 25.34 -7.39 -16.92
C VAL A 74 24.02 -6.89 -16.30
N PRO A 75 23.87 -5.59 -16.01
CA PRO A 75 22.67 -5.06 -15.37
C PRO A 75 21.44 -5.24 -16.26
N TYR A 76 20.34 -5.66 -15.65
CA TYR A 76 19.06 -5.80 -16.33
C TYR A 76 18.35 -4.45 -16.41
N GLY A 77 17.84 -4.09 -17.59
CA GLY A 77 17.07 -2.85 -17.80
C GLY A 77 17.88 -1.58 -18.13
N GLY A 78 19.11 -1.70 -18.63
CA GLY A 78 19.97 -0.55 -18.96
C GLY A 78 19.44 0.38 -20.07
N ALA A 79 19.46 1.69 -19.76
CA ALA A 79 19.39 2.91 -20.60
C ALA A 79 18.28 3.12 -21.64
N ASN A 80 17.48 2.13 -22.04
CA ASN A 80 16.41 2.33 -23.05
C ASN A 80 15.11 1.58 -22.70
N ALA A 81 14.56 1.82 -21.50
CA ALA A 81 13.18 1.48 -21.22
C ALA A 81 12.40 2.80 -21.10
N HIS A 82 11.80 3.21 -22.22
CA HIS A 82 10.84 4.31 -22.30
C HIS A 82 9.57 4.02 -21.50
#